data_AF-A0A662Y9U3-F1
#
_entry.id   AF-A0A662Y9U3-F1
#
_cell.length_a   1.000
_cell.length_b   1.000
_cell.length_c   1.000
_cell.angle_alpha   90.00
_cell.angle_beta   90.00
_cell.angle_gamma   90.00
#
_symmetry.space_group_name_H-M   'P 1'
#
loop_
_entity.id
_entity.type
_entity.pdbx_description
1 polymer ?
#
loop_
_entity_poly.entity_id
_entity_poly.type
_entity_poly.pdbx_seq_one_letter_code
_entity_poly.pdbx_strand_id
1 'polypeptide(L)'
;MGIASPPTAIEKVAAWLKMGMPKISPHGRRPARGRRPRLHVPRLAVAVALCLLLPLAAAVDRSKFRTCEKTQFCSKFRNVERAALPASYELLLSSVQQDSGVVRFDLRDVSLPAGSESVGLQGSLGFVLAATDAAVPVLRVRLGEKFADPEDPKTRWQSAEVLTAAAEAMRALRRVTLAESGLTGIKSEADVLLFAPEMPEDEPTRVVAALRVGAPFGVDLYLNGEKAISTNGDAQFHYEIRQDREAAEAQAETEEDKADEHEGKTIVDYGEDGLAIYADGTVQKKADAATPPPAA
;
A
#
# COMPACT_ATOMS: atom_id res chain seq x y z
N MET A 1 46.32 12.86 5.37
CA MET A 1 45.84 13.42 4.09
C MET A 1 44.37 13.73 4.25
N GLY A 2 44.01 15.01 4.37
CA GLY A 2 42.64 15.45 4.63
C GLY A 2 41.86 15.56 3.32
N ILE A 3 40.69 14.93 3.26
CA ILE A 3 39.77 15.03 2.13
C ILE A 3 38.72 16.09 2.51
N ALA A 4 38.72 17.20 1.76
CA ALA A 4 37.78 18.30 1.94
C ALA A 4 36.40 17.92 1.40
N SER A 5 35.35 18.21 2.17
CA SER A 5 33.95 18.03 1.77
C SER A 5 33.54 18.99 0.66
N PRO A 6 32.63 18.58 -0.25
CA PRO A 6 32.12 19.44 -1.31
C PRO A 6 31.14 20.50 -0.76
N PRO A 7 31.07 21.69 -1.39
CA PRO A 7 30.20 22.78 -0.93
C PRO A 7 28.72 22.47 -1.18
N THR A 8 27.88 22.87 -0.22
CA THR A 8 26.43 22.68 -0.25
C THR A 8 25.76 23.68 -1.20
N ALA A 9 24.55 23.31 -1.67
CA ALA A 9 23.78 24.04 -2.68
C ALA A 9 23.46 25.51 -2.33
N ILE A 10 23.63 25.92 -1.06
CA ILE A 10 23.38 27.28 -0.58
C ILE A 10 24.50 28.25 -1.01
N GLU A 11 25.74 27.78 -1.18
CA GLU A 11 26.86 28.64 -1.61
C GLU A 11 26.81 29.00 -3.12
N LYS A 12 26.12 28.19 -3.94
CA LYS A 12 26.00 28.46 -5.39
C LYS A 12 25.03 29.62 -5.69
N VAL A 13 24.07 29.90 -4.81
CA VAL A 13 23.08 30.97 -5.02
C VAL A 13 23.69 32.36 -4.73
N ALA A 14 24.64 32.45 -3.80
CA ALA A 14 25.34 33.70 -3.50
C ALA A 14 26.32 34.15 -4.61
N ALA A 15 26.83 33.21 -5.42
CA ALA A 15 27.71 33.52 -6.55
C ALA A 15 26.95 34.09 -7.77
N TRP A 16 25.66 33.77 -7.94
CA TRP A 16 24.86 34.25 -9.07
C TRP A 16 24.39 35.70 -8.91
N LEU A 17 24.21 36.16 -7.66
CA LEU A 17 23.79 37.54 -7.33
C LEU A 17 24.91 38.61 -7.50
N LYS A 18 26.15 38.22 -7.84
CA LYS A 18 27.27 39.15 -8.08
C LYS A 18 27.53 39.46 -9.57
N MET A 19 26.76 38.89 -10.50
CA MET A 19 26.88 39.25 -11.92
C MET A 19 26.11 40.54 -12.22
N GLY A 20 26.90 41.58 -12.47
CA GLY A 20 26.46 42.97 -12.53
C GLY A 20 25.40 43.29 -13.58
N MET A 21 24.50 44.19 -13.20
CA MET A 21 23.59 44.87 -14.11
C MET A 21 24.37 45.77 -15.09
N PRO A 22 24.06 45.75 -16.40
CA PRO A 22 24.64 46.69 -17.34
C PRO A 22 24.12 48.12 -17.07
N LYS A 23 25.07 49.04 -16.88
CA LYS A 23 24.83 50.49 -16.82
C LYS A 23 24.39 51.00 -18.19
N ILE A 24 23.14 51.47 -18.29
CA ILE A 24 22.63 52.16 -19.46
C ILE A 24 23.03 53.63 -19.37
N SER A 25 23.82 54.09 -20.36
CA SER A 25 24.30 55.46 -20.47
C SER A 25 23.23 56.39 -21.09
N PRO A 26 23.09 57.65 -20.64
CA PRO A 26 22.04 58.55 -21.08
C PRO A 26 22.53 59.45 -22.23
N HIS A 27 22.09 59.17 -23.46
CA HIS A 27 22.14 60.17 -24.52
C HIS A 27 20.72 60.53 -24.98
N GLY A 28 20.35 61.76 -24.64
CA GLY A 28 19.09 62.36 -25.01
C GLY A 28 18.99 62.68 -26.49
N ARG A 29 17.76 62.53 -27.00
CA ARG A 29 17.24 63.34 -28.10
C ARG A 29 15.86 63.86 -27.69
N ARG A 30 15.71 65.18 -27.86
CA ARG A 30 14.48 65.97 -27.65
C ARG A 30 13.48 65.76 -28.81
N PRO A 31 12.21 66.20 -28.65
CA PRO A 31 11.03 65.46 -29.07
C PRO A 31 10.49 65.87 -30.44
N ALA A 32 9.93 64.92 -31.17
CA ALA A 32 8.99 65.20 -32.25
C ALA A 32 7.56 65.24 -31.67
N ARG A 33 6.90 66.39 -31.82
CA ARG A 33 5.47 66.56 -31.55
C ARG A 33 4.67 65.69 -32.53
N GLY A 34 4.24 64.52 -32.07
CA GLY A 34 3.30 63.63 -32.76
C GLY A 34 2.02 63.50 -31.96
N ARG A 35 0.89 63.65 -32.64
CA ARG A 35 -0.49 63.65 -32.12
C ARG A 35 -0.74 62.50 -31.13
N ARG A 36 -1.40 62.81 -30.00
CA ARG A 36 -1.88 61.81 -29.02
C ARG A 36 -2.81 60.81 -29.71
N PRO A 37 -2.49 59.51 -29.81
CA PRO A 37 -3.50 58.51 -30.11
C PRO A 37 -4.40 58.39 -28.88
N ARG A 38 -5.71 58.46 -29.11
CA ARG A 38 -6.72 58.20 -28.07
C ARG A 38 -6.45 56.79 -27.50
N LEU A 39 -6.16 56.73 -26.22
CA LEU A 39 -6.07 55.51 -25.42
C LEU A 39 -7.38 54.71 -25.58
N HIS A 40 -7.41 53.75 -26.50
CA HIS A 40 -8.39 52.67 -26.52
C HIS A 40 -8.06 51.64 -25.41
N VAL A 41 -7.99 52.12 -24.17
CA VAL A 41 -7.75 51.29 -22.98
C VAL A 41 -8.96 50.47 -22.53
N PRO A 42 -10.25 50.76 -22.84
CA PRO A 42 -11.31 49.94 -22.27
C PRO A 42 -11.44 48.56 -22.94
N ARG A 43 -10.98 48.38 -24.18
CA ARG A 43 -11.16 47.09 -24.90
C ARG A 43 -10.09 46.06 -24.58
N LEU A 44 -8.84 46.49 -24.38
CA LEU A 44 -7.74 45.57 -24.04
C LEU A 44 -7.86 45.08 -22.58
N ALA A 45 -8.25 45.97 -21.66
CA ALA A 45 -8.46 45.61 -20.26
C ALA A 45 -9.64 44.65 -20.08
N VAL A 46 -10.73 44.83 -20.85
CA VAL A 46 -11.88 43.91 -20.85
C VAL A 46 -11.49 42.55 -21.45
N ALA A 47 -10.69 42.50 -22.52
CA ALA A 47 -10.24 41.24 -23.10
C ALA A 47 -9.31 40.45 -22.15
N VAL A 48 -8.39 41.12 -21.46
CA VAL A 48 -7.52 40.48 -20.46
C VAL A 48 -8.33 39.99 -19.24
N ALA A 49 -9.31 40.77 -18.77
CA ALA A 49 -10.21 40.35 -17.70
C ALA A 49 -11.09 39.15 -18.12
N LEU A 50 -11.51 39.07 -19.40
CA LEU A 50 -12.27 37.95 -19.93
C LEU A 50 -11.41 36.67 -20.03
N CYS A 51 -10.13 36.79 -20.39
CA CYS A 51 -9.19 35.67 -20.43
C CYS A 51 -8.82 35.15 -19.03
N LEU A 52 -8.84 36.00 -18.00
CA LEU A 52 -8.63 35.60 -16.60
C LEU A 52 -9.87 34.96 -15.95
N LEU A 53 -11.04 35.06 -16.61
CA LEU A 53 -12.29 34.40 -16.23
C LEU A 53 -12.53 33.09 -16.99
N LEU A 54 -11.61 32.66 -17.85
CA LEU A 54 -11.64 31.31 -18.38
C LEU A 54 -11.59 30.37 -17.18
N PRO A 55 -12.59 29.48 -17.01
CA PRO A 55 -12.56 28.53 -15.92
C PRO A 55 -11.21 27.82 -16.02
N LEU A 56 -10.51 27.71 -14.89
CA LEU A 56 -9.43 26.74 -14.72
C LEU A 56 -10.00 25.43 -15.25
N ALA A 57 -9.72 25.12 -16.51
CA ALA A 57 -10.19 23.92 -17.15
C ALA A 57 -9.72 22.83 -16.20
N ALA A 58 -10.66 22.09 -15.63
CA ALA A 58 -10.31 20.95 -14.82
C ALA A 58 -9.54 20.04 -15.76
N ALA A 59 -8.20 20.10 -15.70
CA ALA A 59 -7.30 19.41 -16.62
C ALA A 59 -7.47 17.89 -16.53
N VAL A 60 -8.26 17.44 -15.55
CA VAL A 60 -8.62 16.06 -15.28
C VAL A 60 -10.13 15.97 -15.11
N ASP A 61 -10.79 15.25 -16.00
CA ASP A 61 -12.17 14.81 -15.80
C ASP A 61 -12.18 13.69 -14.76
N ARG A 62 -12.51 14.05 -13.51
CA ARG A 62 -12.55 13.13 -12.37
C ARG A 62 -13.59 12.00 -12.54
N SER A 63 -14.59 12.17 -13.41
CA SER A 63 -15.59 11.13 -13.64
C SER A 63 -15.01 9.86 -14.26
N LYS A 64 -13.87 9.98 -14.96
CA LYS A 64 -13.15 8.89 -15.62
C LYS A 64 -12.24 8.09 -14.70
N PHE A 65 -12.07 8.52 -13.45
CA PHE A 65 -11.27 7.81 -12.46
C PHE A 65 -12.19 7.17 -11.43
N ARG A 66 -12.00 5.86 -11.19
CA ARG A 66 -12.77 5.15 -10.16
C ARG A 66 -12.36 5.70 -8.79
N THR A 67 -13.35 6.08 -7.99
CA THR A 67 -13.14 6.38 -6.58
C THR A 67 -13.06 5.08 -5.79
N CYS A 68 -12.72 5.18 -4.50
CA CYS A 68 -12.71 4.00 -3.64
C CYS A 68 -14.11 3.37 -3.54
N GLU A 69 -15.16 4.18 -3.46
CA GLU A 69 -16.55 3.70 -3.39
C GLU A 69 -16.96 2.94 -4.66
N LYS A 70 -16.42 3.34 -5.82
CA LYS A 70 -16.67 2.69 -7.12
C LYS A 70 -15.79 1.46 -7.37
N THR A 71 -14.93 1.09 -6.41
CA THR A 71 -13.97 0.00 -6.57
C THR A 71 -14.19 -1.02 -5.45
N GLN A 72 -14.76 -2.19 -5.78
CA GLN A 72 -15.25 -3.17 -4.81
C GLN A 72 -14.23 -3.53 -3.71
N PHE A 73 -12.99 -3.88 -4.08
CA PHE A 73 -11.97 -4.22 -3.09
C PHE A 73 -11.66 -3.02 -2.18
N CYS A 74 -11.67 -1.80 -2.70
CA CYS A 74 -11.38 -0.61 -1.92
C CYS A 74 -12.54 -0.28 -0.97
N SER A 75 -13.78 -0.26 -1.48
CA SER A 75 -14.96 0.08 -0.68
C SER A 75 -15.21 -0.92 0.45
N LYS A 76 -14.96 -2.21 0.19
CA LYS A 76 -15.09 -3.31 1.15
C LYS A 76 -14.14 -3.17 2.34
N PHE A 77 -12.87 -2.84 2.10
CA PHE A 77 -11.82 -2.84 3.13
C PHE A 77 -11.41 -1.47 3.67
N ARG A 78 -11.96 -0.37 3.13
CA ARG A 78 -11.70 0.98 3.67
C ARG A 78 -12.66 1.40 4.78
N ASN A 79 -13.88 0.84 4.81
CA ASN A 79 -14.91 1.20 5.80
C ASN A 79 -14.94 0.26 7.03
N VAL A 80 -13.81 -0.40 7.32
CA VAL A 80 -13.68 -1.44 8.36
C VAL A 80 -13.87 -0.89 9.78
N GLU A 81 -13.94 0.43 9.97
CA GLU A 81 -14.36 1.03 11.25
C GLU A 81 -15.78 0.64 11.71
N ARG A 82 -16.56 -0.11 10.91
CA ARG A 82 -17.94 -0.51 11.23
C ARG A 82 -18.21 -2.01 11.30
N ALA A 83 -17.29 -2.87 10.85
CA ALA A 83 -17.50 -4.31 10.86
C ALA A 83 -16.18 -5.06 11.08
N ALA A 84 -16.22 -6.12 11.88
CA ALA A 84 -15.09 -7.03 12.03
C ALA A 84 -14.72 -7.63 10.66
N LEU A 85 -13.42 -7.77 10.41
CA LEU A 85 -12.97 -8.47 9.21
C LEU A 85 -13.45 -9.93 9.24
N PRO A 86 -13.78 -10.51 8.08
CA PRO A 86 -14.31 -11.88 8.01
C PRO A 86 -13.28 -12.95 8.40
N ALA A 87 -12.00 -12.65 8.20
CA ALA A 87 -10.88 -13.55 8.49
C ALA A 87 -10.02 -12.99 9.61
N SER A 88 -9.52 -13.85 10.49
CA SER A 88 -8.57 -13.49 11.54
C SER A 88 -7.51 -14.57 11.65
N TYR A 89 -6.26 -14.20 11.42
CA TYR A 89 -5.19 -15.18 11.31
C TYR A 89 -4.45 -15.35 12.62
N GLU A 90 -4.03 -16.57 12.93
CA GLU A 90 -3.04 -16.86 13.97
C GLU A 90 -1.85 -17.65 13.42
N LEU A 91 -0.74 -17.61 14.15
CA LEU A 91 0.46 -18.37 13.80
C LEU A 91 0.28 -19.85 14.13
N LEU A 92 0.51 -20.73 13.16
CA LEU A 92 0.63 -22.16 13.43
C LEU A 92 2.02 -22.46 14.00
N LEU A 93 2.16 -22.44 15.32
CA LEU A 93 3.46 -22.54 15.99
C LEU A 93 4.29 -23.79 15.58
N SER A 94 3.63 -24.92 15.29
CA SER A 94 4.29 -26.16 14.85
C SER A 94 4.91 -26.08 13.46
N SER A 95 4.52 -25.09 12.64
CA SER A 95 5.05 -24.87 11.29
C SER A 95 6.30 -23.99 11.26
N VAL A 96 6.67 -23.36 12.39
CA VAL A 96 7.77 -22.40 12.44
C VAL A 96 9.09 -23.10 12.19
N GLN A 97 9.77 -22.70 11.12
CA GLN A 97 11.09 -23.19 10.73
C GLN A 97 12.03 -22.00 10.60
N GLN A 98 13.25 -22.14 11.10
CA GLN A 98 14.27 -21.10 11.03
C GLN A 98 15.48 -21.63 10.26
N ASP A 99 15.85 -20.92 9.20
CA ASP A 99 17.15 -21.02 8.53
C ASP A 99 18.04 -19.85 8.94
N SER A 100 19.29 -19.85 8.46
CA SER A 100 20.32 -18.87 8.87
C SER A 100 19.90 -17.41 8.76
N GLY A 101 19.03 -17.03 7.81
CA GLY A 101 18.60 -15.63 7.61
C GLY A 101 17.10 -15.43 7.40
N VAL A 102 16.29 -16.48 7.59
CA VAL A 102 14.83 -16.39 7.38
C VAL A 102 14.08 -17.32 8.33
N VAL A 103 12.97 -16.83 8.87
CA VAL A 103 11.98 -17.60 9.61
C VAL A 103 10.79 -17.82 8.68
N ARG A 104 10.40 -19.07 8.45
CA ARG A 104 9.18 -19.44 7.71
C ARG A 104 8.13 -19.98 8.66
N PHE A 105 6.87 -19.74 8.35
CA PHE A 105 5.74 -20.15 9.18
C PHE A 105 4.45 -20.18 8.36
N ASP A 106 3.46 -20.93 8.83
CA ASP A 106 2.11 -20.93 8.30
C ASP A 106 1.17 -20.15 9.23
N LEU A 107 0.15 -19.53 8.66
CA LEU A 107 -0.97 -18.89 9.36
C LEU A 107 -2.26 -19.65 9.06
N ARG A 108 -3.07 -19.84 10.10
CA ARG A 108 -4.42 -20.38 9.96
C ARG A 108 -5.45 -19.30 10.20
N ASP A 109 -6.55 -19.32 9.45
CA ASP A 109 -7.71 -18.47 9.74
C ASP A 109 -8.52 -19.10 10.88
N VAL A 110 -8.63 -18.38 11.99
CA VAL A 110 -9.35 -18.80 13.20
C VAL A 110 -10.86 -18.57 13.09
N SER A 111 -11.31 -17.86 12.05
CA SER A 111 -12.74 -17.71 11.75
C SER A 111 -13.35 -19.02 11.24
N LEU A 112 -12.51 -19.93 10.72
CA LEU A 112 -12.94 -21.20 10.16
C LEU A 112 -13.03 -22.29 11.24
N PRO A 113 -13.98 -23.24 11.11
CA PRO A 113 -14.12 -24.34 12.06
C PRO A 113 -12.83 -25.17 12.17
N ALA A 114 -12.52 -25.62 13.39
CA ALA A 114 -11.38 -26.50 13.64
C ALA A 114 -11.47 -27.77 12.79
N GLY A 115 -10.40 -28.10 12.06
CA GLY A 115 -10.35 -29.25 11.14
C GLY A 115 -10.76 -28.94 9.70
N SER A 116 -11.20 -27.71 9.40
CA SER A 116 -11.36 -27.26 8.01
C SER A 116 -9.98 -27.14 7.36
N GLU A 117 -9.79 -27.80 6.21
CA GLU A 117 -8.65 -27.54 5.34
C GLU A 117 -8.84 -26.16 4.70
N SER A 118 -8.35 -25.12 5.37
CA SER A 118 -8.17 -23.83 4.71
C SER A 118 -6.83 -23.84 3.99
N VAL A 119 -6.79 -23.27 2.80
CA VAL A 119 -5.53 -22.89 2.14
C VAL A 119 -4.85 -21.88 3.05
N GLY A 120 -3.98 -22.37 3.94
CA GLY A 120 -3.27 -21.56 4.91
C GLY A 120 -2.38 -20.54 4.18
N LEU A 121 -2.19 -19.38 4.80
CA LEU A 121 -1.16 -18.47 4.32
C LEU A 121 0.19 -19.00 4.77
N GLN A 122 1.18 -18.98 3.91
CA GLN A 122 2.57 -19.11 4.30
C GLN A 122 3.19 -17.72 4.46
N GLY A 123 4.08 -17.60 5.43
CA GLY A 123 4.78 -16.39 5.78
C GLY A 123 6.28 -16.58 5.89
N SER A 124 7.00 -15.49 5.68
CA SER A 124 8.42 -15.42 5.96
C SER A 124 8.79 -14.09 6.61
N LEU A 125 9.72 -14.13 7.55
CA LEU A 125 10.31 -12.98 8.22
C LEU A 125 11.83 -13.08 8.14
N GLY A 126 12.50 -11.99 7.78
CA GLY A 126 13.96 -11.92 7.77
C GLY A 126 14.47 -10.49 7.84
N PHE A 127 15.74 -10.33 8.19
CA PHE A 127 16.42 -9.03 8.15
C PHE A 127 17.17 -8.94 6.82
N VAL A 128 16.90 -7.92 6.01
CA VAL A 128 17.53 -7.69 4.71
C VAL A 128 18.50 -6.51 4.75
N LEU A 129 19.23 -6.33 3.63
CA LEU A 129 20.39 -5.45 3.44
C LEU A 129 21.56 -5.97 4.25
N ALA A 130 22.60 -6.48 3.60
CA ALA A 130 23.78 -6.99 4.30
C ALA A 130 24.44 -5.90 5.15
N ALA A 131 25.22 -6.30 6.16
CA ALA A 131 25.95 -5.35 7.02
C ALA A 131 26.95 -4.48 6.22
N THR A 132 27.43 -4.98 5.08
CA THR A 132 28.27 -4.22 4.14
C THR A 132 27.50 -3.12 3.41
N ASP A 133 26.18 -3.28 3.24
CA ASP A 133 25.35 -2.38 2.43
C ASP A 133 24.60 -1.35 3.29
N ALA A 134 24.29 -1.69 4.54
CA ALA A 134 23.62 -0.80 5.48
C ALA A 134 24.05 -1.07 6.92
N ALA A 135 24.21 -0.03 7.73
CA ALA A 135 24.45 -0.20 9.16
C ALA A 135 23.19 -0.73 9.88
N VAL A 136 22.01 -0.22 9.51
CA VAL A 136 20.73 -0.58 10.12
C VAL A 136 20.05 -1.67 9.28
N PRO A 137 19.67 -2.81 9.88
CA PRO A 137 18.93 -3.86 9.18
C PRO A 137 17.51 -3.41 8.85
N VAL A 138 16.93 -3.97 7.80
CA VAL A 138 15.51 -3.77 7.46
C VAL A 138 14.75 -5.07 7.70
N LEU A 139 13.65 -5.01 8.44
CA LEU A 139 12.76 -6.15 8.60
C LEU A 139 11.91 -6.32 7.33
N ARG A 140 11.94 -7.51 6.74
CA ARG A 140 11.05 -7.91 5.65
C ARG A 140 10.12 -9.01 6.14
N VAL A 141 8.82 -8.74 6.03
CA VAL A 141 7.75 -9.72 6.26
C VAL A 141 7.04 -9.94 4.93
N ARG A 142 6.84 -11.20 4.54
CA ARG A 142 6.06 -11.59 3.35
C ARG A 142 5.01 -12.60 3.77
N LEU A 143 3.82 -12.49 3.17
CA LEU A 143 2.73 -13.45 3.30
C LEU A 143 2.21 -13.78 1.91
N GLY A 144 1.85 -15.04 1.69
CA GLY A 144 1.26 -15.51 0.46
C GLY A 144 0.41 -16.74 0.70
N GLU A 145 -0.49 -17.06 -0.23
CA GLU A 145 -1.14 -18.37 -0.25
C GLU A 145 -0.08 -19.49 -0.36
N LYS A 146 -0.32 -20.58 0.36
CA LYS A 146 0.49 -21.79 0.28
C LYS A 146 -0.03 -22.68 -0.84
N PHE A 147 0.74 -22.76 -1.92
CA PHE A 147 0.46 -23.66 -3.04
C PHE A 147 1.31 -24.93 -2.89
N ALA A 148 0.75 -26.08 -3.28
CA ALA A 148 1.51 -27.33 -3.32
C ALA A 148 2.58 -27.28 -4.41
N ASP A 149 2.27 -26.65 -5.55
CA ASP A 149 3.19 -26.37 -6.65
C ASP A 149 3.67 -24.91 -6.57
N PRO A 150 4.97 -24.64 -6.40
CA PRO A 150 5.52 -23.29 -6.39
C PRO A 150 5.43 -22.59 -7.77
N GLU A 151 5.24 -23.35 -8.86
CA GLU A 151 5.05 -22.81 -10.21
C GLU A 151 3.59 -22.71 -10.62
N ASP A 152 2.65 -22.92 -9.69
CA ASP A 152 1.21 -22.81 -9.96
C ASP A 152 0.91 -21.43 -10.60
N PRO A 153 0.25 -21.37 -11.77
CA PRO A 153 -0.09 -20.10 -12.41
C PRO A 153 -1.04 -19.24 -11.55
N LYS A 154 -1.71 -19.83 -10.56
CA LYS A 154 -2.51 -19.15 -9.52
C LYS A 154 -1.64 -18.54 -8.42
N THR A 155 -0.32 -18.63 -8.47
CA THR A 155 0.56 -17.88 -7.57
C THR A 155 0.28 -16.37 -7.69
N ARG A 156 0.45 -15.67 -6.57
CA ARG A 156 0.28 -14.22 -6.51
C ARG A 156 1.47 -13.55 -7.18
N TRP A 157 1.19 -12.49 -7.94
CA TRP A 157 2.23 -11.72 -8.61
C TRP A 157 3.29 -11.21 -7.63
N GLN A 158 4.56 -11.37 -8.00
CA GLN A 158 5.71 -10.84 -7.28
C GLN A 158 6.56 -10.01 -8.25
N SER A 159 7.02 -8.85 -7.80
CA SER A 159 7.85 -7.97 -8.61
C SER A 159 9.30 -8.42 -8.61
N ALA A 160 9.79 -8.93 -9.74
CA ALA A 160 11.20 -9.29 -9.91
C ALA A 160 12.13 -8.09 -10.20
N GLU A 161 11.61 -6.97 -10.72
CA GLU A 161 12.45 -5.91 -11.30
C GLU A 161 12.60 -4.65 -10.43
N VAL A 162 11.87 -4.56 -9.30
CA VAL A 162 11.88 -3.36 -8.44
C VAL A 162 13.02 -3.41 -7.41
N LEU A 163 13.36 -4.59 -6.90
CA LEU A 163 14.37 -4.74 -5.85
C LEU A 163 15.75 -5.03 -6.47
N THR A 164 16.78 -4.41 -5.92
CA THR A 164 18.18 -4.73 -6.28
C THR A 164 18.63 -5.99 -5.54
N ALA A 165 19.68 -6.65 -6.03
CA ALA A 165 20.27 -7.81 -5.35
C ALA A 165 20.68 -7.52 -3.89
N ALA A 166 21.19 -6.31 -3.61
CA ALA A 166 21.52 -5.88 -2.24
C ALA A 166 20.27 -5.82 -1.34
N ALA A 167 19.12 -5.42 -1.89
CA ALA A 167 17.85 -5.43 -1.16
C ALA A 167 17.35 -6.85 -0.86
N GLU A 168 17.85 -7.88 -1.55
CA GLU A 168 17.49 -9.28 -1.31
C GLU A 168 18.47 -10.02 -0.39
N ALA A 169 19.67 -9.49 -0.21
CA ALA A 169 20.67 -10.04 0.70
C ALA A 169 20.13 -10.08 2.13
N MET A 170 20.00 -11.30 2.66
CA MET A 170 19.57 -11.54 4.04
C MET A 170 20.76 -11.41 5.00
N ARG A 171 20.50 -10.90 6.19
CA ARG A 171 21.40 -11.03 7.34
C ARG A 171 21.11 -12.33 8.05
N ALA A 172 22.15 -12.89 8.65
CA ALA A 172 21.96 -13.97 9.59
C ALA A 172 21.06 -13.48 10.75
N LEU A 173 20.17 -14.35 11.22
CA LEU A 173 19.26 -14.07 12.30
C LEU A 173 19.27 -15.20 13.31
N ARG A 174 19.03 -14.84 14.57
CA ARG A 174 18.88 -15.79 15.66
C ARG A 174 17.60 -15.52 16.43
N ARG A 175 17.05 -16.57 17.03
CA ARG A 175 16.01 -16.45 18.04
C ARG A 175 16.64 -15.94 19.33
N VAL A 176 15.95 -15.03 20.01
CA VAL A 176 16.37 -14.48 21.30
C VAL A 176 15.28 -14.70 22.34
N THR A 177 15.68 -14.80 23.60
CA THR A 177 14.76 -14.79 24.75
C THR A 177 14.35 -13.35 25.09
N LEU A 178 13.32 -13.19 25.93
CA LEU A 178 12.92 -11.88 26.42
C LEU A 178 14.05 -11.23 27.22
N ALA A 179 14.77 -12.01 28.03
CA ALA A 179 15.92 -11.56 28.79
C ALA A 179 17.05 -11.02 27.90
N GLU A 180 17.41 -11.75 26.83
CA GLU A 180 18.44 -11.30 25.88
C GLU A 180 18.01 -10.09 25.06
N SER A 181 16.71 -9.96 24.79
CA SER A 181 16.16 -8.87 23.97
C SER A 181 16.15 -7.51 24.69
N GLY A 182 16.20 -7.51 26.03
CA GLY A 182 16.06 -6.29 26.84
C GLY A 182 14.66 -5.66 26.80
N LEU A 183 13.66 -6.34 26.23
CA LEU A 183 12.28 -5.84 26.15
C LEU A 183 11.55 -6.03 27.49
N THR A 184 10.87 -4.98 27.95
CA THR A 184 10.13 -4.99 29.23
C THR A 184 8.61 -4.92 29.07
N GLY A 185 8.12 -4.57 27.87
CA GLY A 185 6.69 -4.40 27.58
C GLY A 185 5.92 -5.67 27.18
N ILE A 186 6.58 -6.83 27.18
CA ILE A 186 6.00 -8.11 26.76
C ILE A 186 5.68 -8.93 28.01
N LYS A 187 4.40 -9.35 28.13
CA LYS A 187 3.89 -10.00 29.34
C LYS A 187 4.31 -11.47 29.46
N SER A 188 4.49 -12.15 28.33
CA SER A 188 4.78 -13.59 28.28
C SER A 188 5.55 -13.96 27.02
N GLU A 189 6.55 -14.82 27.16
CA GLU A 189 7.24 -15.45 26.02
C GLU A 189 6.36 -16.45 25.27
N ALA A 190 5.25 -16.90 25.86
CA ALA A 190 4.30 -17.75 25.16
C ALA A 190 3.53 -17.01 24.05
N ASP A 191 3.43 -15.68 24.15
CA ASP A 191 2.64 -14.87 23.24
C ASP A 191 3.42 -14.41 21.99
N VAL A 192 4.75 -14.54 22.02
CA VAL A 192 5.65 -14.00 20.98
C VAL A 192 6.88 -14.87 20.75
N LEU A 193 7.35 -14.91 19.51
CA LEU A 193 8.67 -15.39 19.15
C LEU A 193 9.56 -14.18 18.81
N LEU A 194 10.70 -14.05 19.47
CA LEU A 194 11.61 -12.92 19.29
C LEU A 194 12.79 -13.30 18.41
N PHE A 195 13.08 -12.48 17.40
CA PHE A 195 14.19 -12.65 16.48
C PHE A 195 15.01 -11.37 16.37
N ALA A 196 16.33 -11.53 16.29
CA ALA A 196 17.26 -10.44 16.11
C ALA A 196 18.28 -10.79 15.02
N PRO A 197 18.83 -9.80 14.29
CA PRO A 197 19.97 -10.04 13.43
C PRO A 197 21.15 -10.52 14.28
N GLU A 198 21.98 -11.39 13.72
CA GLU A 198 23.27 -11.67 14.31
C GLU A 198 24.15 -10.42 14.20
N MET A 199 24.69 -10.02 15.35
CA MET A 199 25.57 -8.86 15.48
C MET A 199 26.97 -9.35 15.87
N PRO A 200 28.04 -8.58 15.59
CA PRO A 200 29.37 -8.87 16.11
C PRO A 200 29.34 -9.01 17.64
N GLU A 201 30.27 -9.81 18.18
CA GLU A 201 30.47 -9.92 19.62
C GLU A 201 30.63 -8.51 20.23
N ASP A 202 30.03 -8.29 21.40
CA ASP A 202 30.00 -7.02 22.16
C ASP A 202 29.08 -5.90 21.64
N GLU A 203 28.35 -6.07 20.53
CA GLU A 203 27.33 -5.10 20.13
C GLU A 203 25.95 -5.43 20.72
N PRO A 204 25.27 -4.46 21.39
CA PRO A 204 23.95 -4.69 21.93
C PRO A 204 22.92 -4.88 20.81
N THR A 205 21.99 -5.81 21.01
CA THR A 205 20.85 -6.01 20.12
C THR A 205 19.97 -4.76 20.08
N ARG A 206 20.09 -3.97 19.01
CA ARG A 206 19.28 -2.74 18.86
C ARG A 206 17.93 -3.01 18.22
N VAL A 207 17.81 -4.06 17.42
CA VAL A 207 16.62 -4.34 16.62
C VAL A 207 16.11 -5.73 16.96
N VAL A 208 14.84 -5.83 17.35
CA VAL A 208 14.17 -7.09 17.67
C VAL A 208 12.82 -7.13 16.96
N ALA A 209 12.56 -8.19 16.23
CA ALA A 209 11.24 -8.48 15.67
C ALA A 209 10.51 -9.47 16.58
N ALA A 210 9.30 -9.12 17.01
CA ALA A 210 8.41 -9.99 17.77
C ALA A 210 7.29 -10.49 16.87
N LEU A 211 7.34 -11.77 16.51
CA LEU A 211 6.29 -12.47 15.79
C LEU A 211 5.22 -12.93 16.80
N ARG A 212 4.01 -12.38 16.71
CA ARG A 212 2.90 -12.73 17.62
C ARG A 212 2.38 -14.13 17.33
N VAL A 213 2.16 -14.91 18.38
CA VAL A 213 1.67 -16.31 18.27
C VAL A 213 0.15 -16.35 18.13
N GLY A 214 -0.58 -15.62 18.97
CA GLY A 214 -2.05 -15.60 18.96
C GLY A 214 -2.66 -14.71 17.86
N ALA A 215 -3.98 -14.85 17.68
CA ALA A 215 -4.77 -13.93 16.88
C ALA A 215 -4.97 -12.57 17.58
N PRO A 216 -4.94 -11.44 16.85
CA PRO A 216 -4.64 -11.34 15.43
C PRO A 216 -3.13 -11.41 15.14
N PHE A 217 -2.76 -12.16 14.11
CA PHE A 217 -1.39 -12.27 13.61
C PHE A 217 -0.77 -10.89 13.43
N GLY A 218 0.50 -10.73 13.76
CA GLY A 218 1.24 -9.53 13.43
C GLY A 218 2.69 -9.63 13.85
N VAL A 219 3.49 -8.68 13.38
CA VAL A 219 4.89 -8.55 13.73
C VAL A 219 5.11 -7.16 14.29
N ASP A 220 5.67 -7.10 15.49
CA ASP A 220 6.06 -5.86 16.13
C ASP A 220 7.58 -5.70 16.01
N LEU A 221 8.04 -4.54 15.52
CA LEU A 221 9.45 -4.19 15.44
C LEU A 221 9.81 -3.29 16.61
N TYR A 222 10.85 -3.67 17.34
CA TYR A 222 11.41 -2.93 18.45
C TYR A 222 12.77 -2.37 18.06
N LEU A 223 13.00 -1.11 18.42
CA LEU A 223 14.26 -0.40 18.26
C LEU A 223 14.70 0.12 19.63
N ASN A 224 15.89 -0.27 20.07
CA ASN A 224 16.48 0.11 21.36
C ASN A 224 15.55 -0.16 22.56
N GLY A 225 14.83 -1.28 22.55
CA GLY A 225 13.91 -1.66 23.63
C GLY A 225 12.48 -1.14 23.47
N GLU A 226 12.25 -0.18 22.57
CA GLU A 226 10.94 0.46 22.37
C GLU A 226 10.24 -0.06 21.12
N LYS A 227 8.91 -0.24 21.18
CA LYS A 227 8.13 -0.65 20.02
C LYS A 227 8.07 0.51 19.01
N ALA A 228 8.65 0.30 17.84
CA ALA A 228 8.71 1.30 16.77
C ALA A 228 7.59 1.12 15.73
N ILE A 229 7.27 -0.13 15.35
CA ILE A 229 6.29 -0.45 14.31
C ILE A 229 5.46 -1.67 14.73
N SER A 230 4.18 -1.70 14.37
CA SER A 230 3.32 -2.91 14.41
C SER A 230 2.65 -3.10 13.06
N THR A 231 2.77 -4.28 12.45
CA THR A 231 2.20 -4.53 11.10
C THR A 231 0.69 -4.80 11.12
N ASN A 232 0.11 -5.11 12.27
CA ASN A 232 -1.31 -5.39 12.42
C ASN A 232 -1.80 -4.98 13.82
N GLY A 233 -1.45 -3.77 14.25
CA GLY A 233 -1.85 -3.24 15.56
C GLY A 233 -3.36 -3.01 15.68
N ASP A 234 -3.99 -2.57 14.59
CA ASP A 234 -5.43 -2.25 14.53
C ASP A 234 -6.29 -3.42 14.03
N ALA A 235 -5.72 -4.63 13.93
CA ALA A 235 -6.39 -5.83 13.45
C ALA A 235 -7.03 -5.68 12.04
N GLN A 236 -6.41 -4.90 11.16
CA GLN A 236 -6.87 -4.64 9.79
C GLN A 236 -6.21 -5.54 8.73
N PHE A 237 -5.35 -6.47 9.14
CA PHE A 237 -4.76 -7.44 8.21
C PHE A 237 -5.86 -8.28 7.57
N HIS A 238 -5.87 -8.27 6.26
CA HIS A 238 -6.85 -8.96 5.44
C HIS A 238 -6.16 -9.61 4.23
N TYR A 239 -6.64 -10.80 3.85
CA TYR A 239 -6.18 -11.53 2.69
C TYR A 239 -7.37 -12.26 2.04
N GLU A 240 -7.73 -11.93 0.79
CA GLU A 240 -8.73 -12.71 0.04
C GLU A 240 -8.05 -13.92 -0.57
N ILE A 241 -8.25 -15.12 -0.01
CA ILE A 241 -7.79 -16.38 -0.61
C ILE A 241 -8.52 -16.58 -1.95
N ARG A 242 -7.81 -17.04 -2.99
CA ARG A 242 -8.46 -17.35 -4.27
C ARG A 242 -9.38 -18.54 -4.07
N GLN A 243 -10.65 -18.37 -4.40
CA GLN A 243 -11.56 -19.50 -4.48
C GLN A 243 -11.36 -20.18 -5.83
N ASP A 244 -11.28 -21.51 -5.82
CA ASP A 244 -11.36 -22.28 -7.06
C ASP A 244 -12.74 -22.04 -7.67
N ARG A 245 -12.76 -21.84 -8.99
CA ARG A 245 -13.98 -21.46 -9.72
C ARG A 245 -15.13 -22.44 -9.46
N GLU A 246 -14.86 -23.74 -9.38
CA GLU A 246 -15.86 -24.78 -9.06
C GLU A 246 -16.39 -24.65 -7.62
N ALA A 247 -15.54 -24.27 -6.67
CA ALA A 247 -15.96 -24.02 -5.28
C ALA A 247 -16.72 -22.69 -5.15
N ALA A 248 -16.37 -21.68 -5.94
CA ALA A 248 -17.08 -20.41 -6.03
C ALA A 248 -18.46 -20.59 -6.68
N GLU A 249 -18.57 -21.42 -7.73
CA GLU A 249 -19.84 -21.78 -8.37
C GLU A 249 -20.74 -22.57 -7.40
N ALA A 250 -20.19 -23.55 -6.66
CA ALA A 250 -20.95 -24.28 -5.64
C ALA A 250 -21.40 -23.41 -4.44
N GLN A 251 -20.59 -22.40 -4.04
CA GLN A 251 -20.99 -21.42 -3.04
C GLN A 251 -22.01 -20.41 -3.57
N ALA A 252 -21.95 -20.04 -4.85
CA ALA A 252 -22.94 -19.19 -5.49
C ALA A 252 -24.31 -19.88 -5.59
N GLU A 253 -24.34 -21.18 -5.90
CA GLU A 253 -25.58 -21.99 -5.87
C GLU A 253 -26.19 -22.08 -4.46
N THR A 254 -25.39 -21.88 -3.40
CA THR A 254 -25.90 -21.81 -2.02
C THR A 254 -26.28 -20.38 -1.58
N GLU A 255 -25.79 -19.34 -2.26
CA GLU A 255 -26.19 -17.94 -2.06
C GLU A 255 -27.34 -17.48 -2.97
N GLU A 256 -27.79 -18.31 -3.92
CA GLU A 256 -28.90 -18.04 -4.86
C GLU A 256 -30.28 -17.83 -4.21
N ASP A 257 -30.40 -17.89 -2.89
CA ASP A 257 -31.56 -17.36 -2.17
C ASP A 257 -31.56 -15.81 -2.08
N LYS A 258 -30.52 -15.13 -2.60
CA LYS A 258 -30.54 -13.68 -2.84
C LYS A 258 -31.14 -13.42 -4.22
N ALA A 259 -32.39 -12.93 -4.21
CA ALA A 259 -33.19 -12.50 -5.36
C ALA A 259 -32.40 -12.27 -6.65
N ASP A 260 -32.64 -13.15 -7.63
CA ASP A 260 -32.08 -13.11 -8.99
C ASP A 260 -32.25 -11.72 -9.63
N GLU A 261 -31.23 -10.87 -9.46
CA GLU A 261 -31.19 -9.49 -9.97
C GLU A 261 -31.06 -9.46 -11.51
N HIS A 262 -30.78 -10.61 -12.13
CA HIS A 262 -30.59 -10.76 -13.57
C HIS A 262 -31.77 -11.46 -14.26
N GLU A 263 -32.82 -11.82 -13.51
CA GLU A 263 -34.05 -12.48 -14.00
C GLU A 263 -33.76 -13.69 -14.91
N GLY A 264 -32.72 -14.46 -14.58
CA GLY A 264 -32.31 -15.66 -15.30
C GLY A 264 -31.63 -15.39 -16.66
N LYS A 265 -31.21 -14.15 -16.93
CA LYS A 265 -30.56 -13.79 -18.19
C LYS A 265 -29.07 -14.10 -18.19
N THR A 266 -28.60 -14.77 -19.25
CA THR A 266 -27.18 -15.05 -19.47
C THR A 266 -26.42 -13.77 -19.82
N ILE A 267 -25.45 -13.41 -18.98
CA ILE A 267 -24.53 -12.29 -19.21
C ILE A 267 -23.49 -12.69 -20.26
N VAL A 268 -23.35 -11.89 -21.31
CA VAL A 268 -22.36 -12.08 -22.39
C VAL A 268 -21.23 -11.06 -22.34
N ASP A 269 -21.45 -9.87 -21.79
CA ASP A 269 -20.42 -8.84 -21.63
C ASP A 269 -20.81 -7.81 -20.54
N TYR A 270 -19.92 -6.88 -20.20
CA TYR A 270 -20.21 -5.73 -19.34
C TYR A 270 -19.95 -4.42 -20.10
N GLY A 271 -20.93 -3.52 -20.09
CA GLY A 271 -20.81 -2.20 -20.72
C GLY A 271 -19.78 -1.29 -20.03
N GLU A 272 -19.40 -0.20 -20.68
CA GLU A 272 -18.50 0.82 -20.09
C GLU A 272 -19.06 1.47 -18.82
N ASP A 273 -20.37 1.40 -18.64
CA ASP A 273 -21.12 1.83 -17.45
C ASP A 273 -21.11 0.80 -16.30
N GLY A 274 -20.52 -0.38 -16.54
CA GLY A 274 -20.45 -1.50 -15.59
C GLY A 274 -21.74 -2.30 -15.48
N LEU A 275 -22.71 -2.09 -16.37
CA LEU A 275 -23.97 -2.82 -16.41
C LEU A 275 -23.84 -4.08 -17.27
N ALA A 276 -24.46 -5.18 -16.84
CA ALA A 276 -24.43 -6.44 -17.58
C ALA A 276 -25.13 -6.30 -18.94
N ILE A 277 -24.51 -6.83 -19.99
CA ILE A 277 -25.07 -7.01 -21.32
C ILE A 277 -25.47 -8.48 -21.46
N TYR A 278 -26.73 -8.72 -21.79
CA TYR A 278 -27.31 -10.06 -21.85
C TYR A 278 -27.31 -10.63 -23.28
N ALA A 279 -27.40 -11.96 -23.39
CA ALA A 279 -27.37 -12.67 -24.67
C ALA A 279 -28.52 -12.28 -25.62
N ASP A 280 -29.61 -11.74 -25.08
CA ASP A 280 -30.74 -11.17 -25.83
C ASP A 280 -30.48 -9.74 -26.34
N GLY A 281 -29.28 -9.19 -26.11
CA GLY A 281 -28.85 -7.85 -26.49
C GLY A 281 -29.36 -6.75 -25.55
N THR A 282 -30.04 -7.09 -24.45
CA THR A 282 -30.50 -6.11 -23.46
C THR A 282 -29.40 -5.78 -22.46
N VAL A 283 -29.49 -4.60 -21.83
CA VAL A 283 -28.53 -4.15 -20.80
C VAL A 283 -29.26 -4.01 -19.47
N GLN A 284 -28.60 -4.41 -18.38
CA GLN A 284 -29.13 -4.28 -17.02
C GLN A 284 -29.56 -2.83 -16.76
N LYS A 285 -30.79 -2.64 -16.28
CA LYS A 285 -31.26 -1.31 -15.89
C LYS A 285 -30.77 -1.01 -14.47
N LYS A 286 -30.16 0.16 -14.29
CA LYS A 286 -29.80 0.65 -12.96
C LYS A 286 -31.08 0.83 -12.13
N ALA A 287 -31.13 0.23 -10.94
CA ALA A 287 -32.25 0.44 -10.04
C ALA A 287 -32.35 1.93 -9.66
N ASP A 288 -33.50 2.54 -9.92
CA ASP A 288 -33.80 3.89 -9.44
C ASP A 288 -33.94 3.82 -7.91
N ALA A 289 -33.05 4.53 -7.21
CA ALA A 289 -33.09 4.67 -5.75
C ALA A 289 -34.27 5.55 -5.32
N ALA A 290 -35.50 5.04 -5.44
CA ALA A 290 -36.70 5.71 -4.96
C ALA A 290 -37.87 4.72 -4.73
N THR A 291 -37.68 3.69 -3.91
CA THR A 291 -38.83 3.02 -3.26
C THR A 291 -38.38 2.49 -1.89
N PRO A 292 -38.89 3.04 -0.78
CA PRO A 292 -38.60 2.48 0.54
C PRO A 292 -39.34 1.14 0.72
N PRO A 293 -38.81 0.21 1.53
CA PRO A 293 -39.41 -1.11 1.72
C PRO A 293 -40.78 -1.02 2.39
N PRO A 294 -41.72 -1.94 2.09
CA PRO A 294 -43.01 -1.99 2.77
C PRO A 294 -42.81 -2.33 4.25
N ALA A 295 -43.50 -1.57 5.10
CA ALA A 295 -43.51 -1.76 6.55
C ALA A 295 -44.09 -3.14 6.91
N ALA A 296 -43.40 -3.84 7.81
CA ALA A 296 -43.91 -4.99 8.54
C ALA A 296 -44.78 -4.54 9.72
#